data_AF-A0A7S2KDC1-F1
#
_entry.id   AF-A0A7S2KDC1-F1
#
_cell.length_a   1.000
_cell.length_b   1.000
_cell.length_c   1.000
_cell.angle_alpha   90.00
_cell.angle_beta   90.00
_cell.angle_gamma   90.00
#
_symmetry.space_group_name_H-M   'P 1'
#
loop_
_entity.id
_entity.type
_entity.pdbx_description
1 polymer ?
#
loop_
_entity_poly.entity_id
_entity_poly.type
_entity_poly.pdbx_seq_one_letter_code
_entity_poly.pdbx_strand_id
1 'polypeptide(L)'
;YHLGKVMYSFCDGKDAGDTIFLIASQINHGKELIEKDDALCIPVAKLNMKAGKMALNGCDHKMAYFYFLAALSFLPDDIWESHYDLSLRLTFLMARAANSSCKYDEAELTLQTIRERARCLQDKLPAYFLMVQISIAQGHLREAYTTCSSILTQLGETIPETVTPEMVGSMIPETLNMYTEVYDDDWLGKKMEDSTL
;
A
#
# COMPACT_ATOMS: atom_id res chain seq x y z
N TYR A 1 29.30 -9.88 -19.77
CA TYR A 1 29.38 -9.23 -21.10
C TYR A 1 28.30 -9.73 -22.08
N HIS A 2 28.05 -11.04 -22.19
CA HIS A 2 26.99 -11.58 -23.09
C HIS A 2 25.55 -11.23 -22.66
N LEU A 3 25.27 -11.15 -21.36
CA LEU A 3 23.92 -10.81 -20.86
C LEU A 3 23.47 -9.39 -21.24
N GLY A 4 24.39 -8.42 -21.22
CA GLY A 4 24.12 -7.03 -21.58
C GLY A 4 23.80 -6.84 -23.07
N LYS A 5 24.43 -7.63 -23.95
CA LYS A 5 24.12 -7.62 -25.40
C LYS A 5 22.78 -8.29 -25.71
N VAL A 6 22.41 -9.34 -24.97
CA VAL A 6 21.10 -9.99 -25.08
C VAL A 6 19.99 -9.07 -24.58
N MET A 7 20.20 -8.37 -23.45
CA MET A 7 19.24 -7.36 -22.97
C MET A 7 19.09 -6.19 -23.95
N TYR A 8 20.19 -5.72 -24.55
CA TYR A 8 20.15 -4.64 -25.56
C TYR A 8 19.38 -5.05 -26.83
N SER A 9 19.57 -6.28 -27.34
CA SER A 9 18.82 -6.76 -28.52
C SER A 9 17.33 -7.04 -28.25
N PHE A 10 16.92 -7.17 -26.99
CA PHE A 10 15.52 -7.36 -26.60
C PHE A 10 14.79 -6.05 -26.27
N CYS A 11 15.52 -4.97 -25.99
CA CYS A 11 14.97 -3.64 -25.74
C CYS A 11 14.67 -2.86 -27.03
N ASP A 12 15.07 -3.39 -28.18
CA ASP A 12 14.78 -2.82 -29.50
C ASP A 12 13.31 -3.16 -29.86
N GLY A 13 12.37 -2.45 -29.20
CA GLY A 13 10.94 -2.51 -29.51
C GLY A 13 9.98 -3.00 -28.41
N LYS A 14 10.45 -3.25 -27.17
CA LYS A 14 9.57 -3.63 -26.04
C LYS A 14 9.21 -2.43 -25.17
N ASP A 15 7.96 -2.41 -24.70
CA ASP A 15 7.44 -1.45 -23.73
C ASP A 15 8.33 -1.41 -22.49
N ALA A 16 8.51 -0.23 -21.89
CA ALA A 16 9.35 -0.01 -20.72
C ALA A 16 8.99 -0.94 -19.54
N GLY A 17 7.74 -1.42 -19.49
CA GLY A 17 7.28 -2.40 -18.51
C GLY A 17 7.85 -3.80 -18.65
N ASP A 18 7.93 -4.32 -19.87
CA ASP A 18 8.46 -5.67 -20.12
C ASP A 18 9.93 -5.77 -19.71
N THR A 19 10.68 -4.67 -19.89
CA THR A 19 12.08 -4.56 -19.49
C THR A 19 12.22 -4.58 -17.97
N ILE A 20 11.35 -3.89 -17.22
CA ILE A 20 11.38 -3.87 -15.75
C ILE A 20 11.12 -5.25 -15.18
N PHE A 21 10.11 -5.96 -15.69
CA PHE A 21 9.81 -7.33 -15.25
C PHE A 21 10.95 -8.28 -15.53
N LEU A 22 11.57 -8.19 -16.71
CA LEU A 22 12.71 -9.03 -17.08
C LEU A 22 13.89 -8.82 -16.13
N ILE A 23 14.28 -7.55 -15.89
CA ILE A 23 15.42 -7.24 -15.01
C ILE A 23 15.13 -7.69 -13.57
N ALA A 24 13.94 -7.37 -13.03
CA ALA A 24 13.55 -7.77 -11.68
C ALA A 24 13.55 -9.30 -11.52
N SER A 25 12.99 -10.03 -12.49
CA SER A 25 12.96 -11.50 -12.48
C SER A 25 14.36 -12.12 -12.49
N GLN A 26 15.28 -11.58 -13.29
CA GLN A 26 16.67 -12.07 -13.35
C GLN A 26 17.42 -11.81 -12.06
N ILE A 27 17.25 -10.62 -11.48
CA ILE A 27 17.86 -10.27 -10.19
C ILE A 27 17.32 -11.18 -9.08
N ASN A 28 16.02 -11.44 -9.06
CA ASN A 28 15.41 -12.31 -8.05
C ASN A 28 15.90 -13.76 -8.17
N HIS A 29 16.21 -14.26 -9.37
CA HIS A 29 16.86 -15.56 -9.55
C HIS A 29 18.31 -15.58 -9.01
N GLY A 30 19.03 -14.46 -9.10
CA GLY A 30 20.40 -14.31 -8.61
C GLY A 30 20.51 -13.77 -7.19
N LYS A 31 19.43 -13.85 -6.38
CA LYS A 31 19.28 -13.18 -5.09
C LYS A 31 20.49 -13.34 -4.15
N GLU A 32 21.01 -14.56 -3.99
CA GLU A 32 22.12 -14.85 -3.08
C GLU A 32 23.43 -14.11 -3.41
N LEU A 33 23.62 -13.67 -4.66
CA LEU A 33 24.77 -12.88 -5.07
C LEU A 33 24.60 -11.40 -4.73
N ILE A 34 23.35 -10.92 -4.69
CA ILE A 34 22.99 -9.54 -4.39
C ILE A 34 22.98 -9.30 -2.89
N GLU A 35 22.47 -10.25 -2.10
CA GLU A 35 22.44 -10.14 -0.63
C GLU A 35 23.84 -10.05 0.02
N LYS A 36 24.90 -10.34 -0.74
CA LYS A 36 26.30 -10.19 -0.29
C LYS A 36 26.84 -8.77 -0.50
N ASP A 37 26.09 -7.92 -1.19
CA ASP A 37 26.44 -6.53 -1.48
C ASP A 37 25.34 -5.59 -0.96
N ASP A 38 25.52 -5.13 0.28
CA ASP A 38 24.59 -4.23 0.97
C ASP A 38 24.25 -2.97 0.15
N ALA A 39 25.15 -2.51 -0.72
CA ALA A 39 24.92 -1.32 -1.53
C ALA A 39 23.86 -1.55 -2.64
N LEU A 40 23.62 -2.80 -3.03
CA LEU A 40 22.66 -3.16 -4.07
C LEU A 40 21.26 -3.51 -3.52
N CYS A 41 21.16 -3.86 -2.24
CA CYS A 41 19.92 -4.26 -1.58
C CYS A 41 18.78 -3.22 -1.76
N ILE A 42 19.03 -1.94 -1.43
CA ILE A 42 18.02 -0.87 -1.54
C ILE A 42 17.62 -0.58 -3.00
N PRO A 43 18.56 -0.39 -3.95
CA PRO A 43 18.21 -0.26 -5.37
C PRO A 43 17.37 -1.42 -5.92
N VAL A 44 17.70 -2.66 -5.55
CA VAL A 44 16.99 -3.86 -5.98
C VAL A 44 15.60 -3.95 -5.35
N ALA A 45 15.45 -3.62 -4.07
CA ALA A 45 14.16 -3.53 -3.42
C ALA A 45 13.24 -2.50 -4.13
N LYS A 46 13.78 -1.32 -4.47
CA LYS A 46 13.04 -0.29 -5.21
C LYS A 46 12.65 -0.74 -6.62
N LEU A 47 13.51 -1.47 -7.31
CA LEU A 47 13.20 -2.05 -8.62
C LEU A 47 12.04 -3.04 -8.53
N ASN A 48 12.10 -3.96 -7.57
CA ASN A 48 11.03 -4.92 -7.31
C ASN A 48 9.72 -4.24 -6.90
N MET A 49 9.78 -3.20 -6.05
CA MET A 49 8.62 -2.37 -5.73
C MET A 49 8.01 -1.73 -7.00
N LYS A 50 8.84 -1.26 -7.93
CA LYS A 50 8.36 -0.70 -9.21
C LYS A 50 7.67 -1.78 -10.05
N ALA A 51 8.29 -2.96 -10.20
CA ALA A 51 7.69 -4.08 -10.91
C ALA A 51 6.34 -4.50 -10.29
N GLY A 52 6.27 -4.59 -8.96
CA GLY A 52 5.03 -4.91 -8.25
C GLY A 52 3.92 -3.89 -8.48
N LYS A 53 4.24 -2.58 -8.48
CA LYS A 53 3.28 -1.52 -8.81
C LYS A 53 2.77 -1.63 -10.25
N MET A 54 3.65 -1.95 -11.19
CA MET A 54 3.24 -2.17 -12.58
C MET A 54 2.30 -3.36 -12.71
N ALA A 55 2.58 -4.46 -12.00
CA ALA A 55 1.68 -5.60 -11.94
C ALA A 55 0.31 -5.23 -11.32
N LEU A 56 0.28 -4.43 -10.25
CA LEU A 56 -0.97 -3.91 -9.68
C LEU A 56 -1.78 -3.08 -10.69
N ASN A 57 -1.12 -2.20 -11.44
CA ASN A 57 -1.78 -1.39 -12.47
C ASN A 57 -2.36 -2.25 -13.61
N GLY A 58 -1.74 -3.40 -13.89
CA GLY A 58 -2.24 -4.43 -14.80
C GLY A 58 -3.24 -5.41 -14.18
N CYS A 59 -3.69 -5.16 -12.94
CA CYS A 59 -4.58 -6.05 -12.17
C CYS A 59 -4.03 -7.46 -11.88
N ASP A 60 -2.71 -7.68 -12.00
CA ASP A 60 -2.07 -8.94 -11.62
C ASP A 60 -1.59 -8.87 -10.15
N HIS A 61 -2.54 -9.05 -9.24
CA HIS A 61 -2.28 -8.99 -7.81
C HIS A 61 -1.32 -10.07 -7.30
N LYS A 62 -1.30 -11.24 -7.95
CA LYS A 62 -0.39 -12.35 -7.57
C LYS A 62 1.04 -12.00 -7.94
N MET A 63 1.26 -11.50 -9.17
CA MET A 63 2.58 -11.06 -9.59
C MET A 63 3.07 -9.87 -8.77
N ALA A 64 2.18 -8.92 -8.46
CA ALA A 64 2.49 -7.82 -7.57
C ALA A 64 2.97 -8.30 -6.20
N TYR A 65 2.23 -9.22 -5.59
CA TYR A 65 2.59 -9.86 -4.32
C TYR A 65 3.99 -10.47 -4.37
N PHE A 66 4.32 -11.24 -5.41
CA PHE A 66 5.66 -11.85 -5.54
C PHE A 66 6.78 -10.83 -5.62
N TYR A 67 6.60 -9.74 -6.38
CA TYR A 67 7.61 -8.69 -6.46
C TYR A 67 7.73 -7.88 -5.16
N PHE A 68 6.63 -7.60 -4.45
CA PHE A 68 6.71 -6.93 -3.15
C PHE A 68 7.35 -7.81 -2.08
N LEU A 69 7.04 -9.10 -2.06
CA LEU A 69 7.68 -10.07 -1.18
C LEU A 69 9.20 -10.13 -1.46
N ALA A 70 9.59 -10.19 -2.73
CA ALA A 70 10.99 -10.13 -3.12
C ALA A 70 11.65 -8.84 -2.65
N ALA A 71 11.01 -7.68 -2.86
CA ALA A 71 11.52 -6.39 -2.41
C ALA A 71 11.76 -6.33 -0.90
N LEU A 72 10.80 -6.80 -0.09
CA LEU A 72 10.93 -6.86 1.37
C LEU A 72 12.11 -7.74 1.79
N SER A 73 12.34 -8.83 1.07
CA SER A 73 13.41 -9.77 1.37
C SER A 73 14.83 -9.25 1.11
N PHE A 74 14.96 -8.08 0.45
CA PHE A 74 16.23 -7.37 0.27
C PHE A 74 16.44 -6.25 1.29
N LEU A 75 15.47 -5.97 2.16
CA LEU A 75 15.62 -4.87 3.13
C LEU A 75 16.41 -5.34 4.36
N PRO A 76 17.35 -4.52 4.89
CA PRO A 76 17.98 -4.76 6.18
C PRO A 76 16.98 -4.66 7.35
N ASP A 77 17.35 -5.21 8.50
CA ASP A 77 16.50 -5.24 9.69
C ASP A 77 16.17 -3.85 10.26
N ASP A 78 17.07 -2.87 10.08
CA ASP A 78 16.96 -1.48 10.54
C ASP A 78 16.29 -0.54 9.52
N ILE A 79 15.58 -1.10 8.53
CA ILE A 79 15.03 -0.32 7.41
C ILE A 79 13.98 0.71 7.82
N TRP A 80 13.26 0.51 8.92
CA TRP A 80 12.27 1.48 9.41
C TRP A 80 12.92 2.75 9.99
N GLU A 81 14.14 2.61 10.47
CA GLU A 81 14.98 3.66 11.01
C GLU A 81 15.73 4.36 9.88
N SER A 82 16.39 3.58 9.02
CA SER A 82 17.26 4.10 7.95
C SER A 82 16.51 4.59 6.71
N HIS A 83 15.37 3.98 6.35
CA HIS A 83 14.61 4.29 5.13
C HIS A 83 13.09 4.20 5.37
N TYR A 84 12.62 4.94 6.36
CA TYR A 84 11.22 4.96 6.81
C TYR A 84 10.18 5.00 5.68
N ASP A 85 10.27 5.95 4.77
CA ASP A 85 9.26 6.14 3.71
C ASP A 85 9.18 4.93 2.76
N LEU A 86 10.34 4.31 2.46
CA LEU A 86 10.39 3.10 1.63
C LEU A 86 9.71 1.94 2.35
N SER A 87 10.04 1.74 3.63
CA SER A 87 9.44 0.70 4.48
C SER A 87 7.94 0.86 4.55
N LEU A 88 7.46 2.03 4.97
CA LEU A 88 6.04 2.31 5.13
C LEU A 88 5.27 2.00 3.85
N ARG A 89 5.75 2.51 2.71
CA ARG A 89 5.06 2.34 1.43
C ARG A 89 5.13 0.91 0.91
N LEU A 90 6.28 0.24 1.01
CA LEU A 90 6.43 -1.13 0.51
C LEU A 90 5.66 -2.12 1.38
N THR A 91 5.71 -1.99 2.71
CA THR A 91 4.92 -2.80 3.64
C THR A 91 3.42 -2.61 3.38
N PHE A 92 2.94 -1.38 3.12
CA PHE A 92 1.54 -1.16 2.78
C PHE A 92 1.13 -1.81 1.44
N LEU A 93 1.96 -1.70 0.40
CA LEU A 93 1.70 -2.34 -0.89
C LEU A 93 1.69 -3.87 -0.78
N MET A 94 2.58 -4.42 0.05
CA MET A 94 2.60 -5.85 0.36
C MET A 94 1.29 -6.29 1.01
N ALA A 95 0.82 -5.59 2.05
CA ALA A 95 -0.44 -5.90 2.71
C ALA A 95 -1.63 -5.91 1.74
N ARG A 96 -1.70 -4.90 0.86
CA ARG A 96 -2.73 -4.81 -0.19
C ARG A 96 -2.67 -6.01 -1.14
N ALA A 97 -1.48 -6.30 -1.68
CA ALA A 97 -1.30 -7.38 -2.63
C ALA A 97 -1.57 -8.77 -2.01
N ALA A 98 -1.18 -8.96 -0.75
CA ALA A 98 -1.47 -10.16 0.02
C ALA A 98 -2.99 -10.35 0.20
N ASN A 99 -3.71 -9.30 0.62
CA ASN A 99 -5.16 -9.35 0.75
C ASN A 99 -5.85 -9.70 -0.57
N SER A 100 -5.49 -9.01 -1.67
CA SER A 100 -6.04 -9.28 -3.00
C SER A 100 -5.66 -10.67 -3.55
N SER A 101 -4.61 -11.29 -3.01
CA SER A 101 -4.16 -12.64 -3.38
C SER A 101 -4.66 -13.72 -2.42
N CYS A 102 -5.66 -13.41 -1.58
CA CYS A 102 -6.22 -14.29 -0.55
C CYS A 102 -5.19 -14.81 0.49
N LYS A 103 -4.12 -14.05 0.73
CA LYS A 103 -3.12 -14.29 1.78
C LYS A 103 -3.47 -13.47 3.03
N TYR A 104 -4.63 -13.77 3.62
CA TYR A 104 -5.23 -12.92 4.66
C TYR A 104 -4.37 -12.82 5.92
N ASP A 105 -3.87 -13.94 6.45
CA ASP A 105 -3.01 -13.95 7.65
C ASP A 105 -1.76 -13.07 7.46
N GLU A 106 -1.16 -13.12 6.27
CA GLU A 106 0.01 -12.31 5.93
C GLU A 106 -0.33 -10.84 5.78
N ALA A 107 -1.48 -10.51 5.17
CA ALA A 107 -1.97 -9.14 5.08
C ALA A 107 -2.18 -8.54 6.48
N GLU A 108 -2.79 -9.31 7.40
CA GLU A 108 -3.04 -8.88 8.78
C GLU A 108 -1.74 -8.62 9.55
N LEU A 109 -0.78 -9.56 9.51
CA LEU A 109 0.54 -9.39 10.13
C LEU A 109 1.30 -8.18 9.56
N THR A 110 1.20 -7.98 8.25
CA THR A 110 1.83 -6.85 7.56
C THR A 110 1.20 -5.51 7.99
N LEU A 111 -0.12 -5.46 8.14
CA LEU A 111 -0.84 -4.28 8.63
C LEU A 111 -0.53 -3.98 10.10
N GLN A 112 -0.41 -5.02 10.93
CA GLN A 112 0.03 -4.88 12.31
C GLN A 112 1.42 -4.25 12.40
N THR A 113 2.34 -4.67 11.53
CA THR A 113 3.70 -4.08 11.46
C THR A 113 3.64 -2.57 11.22
N ILE A 114 2.79 -2.10 10.31
CA ILE A 114 2.61 -0.66 10.05
C ILE A 114 2.04 0.04 11.28
N ARG A 115 1.04 -0.56 11.93
CA ARG A 115 0.42 0.01 13.14
C ARG A 115 1.43 0.21 14.27
N GLU A 116 2.39 -0.69 14.40
CA GLU A 116 3.42 -0.67 15.44
C GLU A 116 4.58 0.27 15.09
N ARG A 117 5.06 0.26 13.83
CA ARG A 117 6.28 0.97 13.43
C ARG A 117 6.06 2.36 12.83
N ALA A 118 4.86 2.68 12.34
CA ALA A 118 4.60 4.01 11.80
C ALA A 118 4.65 5.09 12.90
N ARG A 119 5.27 6.22 12.56
CA ARG A 119 5.67 7.30 13.50
C ARG A 119 4.51 8.18 13.95
N CYS A 120 3.45 8.32 13.14
CA CYS A 120 2.30 9.14 13.45
C CYS A 120 0.98 8.49 13.01
N LEU A 121 -0.15 9.09 13.39
CA LEU A 121 -1.46 8.59 13.02
C LEU A 121 -1.71 8.69 11.51
N GLN A 122 -1.26 9.77 10.87
CA GLN A 122 -1.43 10.02 9.44
C GLN A 122 -0.82 8.88 8.61
N ASP A 123 0.38 8.43 8.98
CA ASP A 123 1.06 7.32 8.32
C ASP A 123 0.34 5.97 8.50
N LYS A 124 -0.45 5.83 9.58
CA LYS A 124 -1.24 4.62 9.87
C LYS A 124 -2.60 4.61 9.18
N LEU A 125 -3.11 5.76 8.74
CA LEU A 125 -4.47 5.87 8.17
C LEU A 125 -4.71 4.91 6.99
N PRO A 126 -3.80 4.78 6.00
CA PRO A 126 -4.03 3.85 4.90
C PRO A 126 -4.13 2.39 5.38
N ALA A 127 -3.30 2.00 6.36
CA ALA A 127 -3.33 0.66 6.93
C ALA A 127 -4.62 0.40 7.70
N TYR A 128 -5.04 1.33 8.57
CA TYR A 128 -6.31 1.22 9.28
C TYR A 128 -7.51 1.13 8.33
N PHE A 129 -7.52 1.92 7.26
CA PHE A 129 -8.57 1.87 6.26
C PHE A 129 -8.66 0.48 5.62
N LEU A 130 -7.52 -0.11 5.23
CA LEU A 130 -7.50 -1.46 4.69
C LEU A 130 -7.95 -2.52 5.71
N MET A 131 -7.52 -2.41 6.97
CA MET A 131 -7.96 -3.31 8.05
C MET A 131 -9.48 -3.29 8.20
N VAL A 132 -10.08 -2.09 8.24
CA VAL A 132 -11.53 -1.91 8.33
C VAL A 132 -12.23 -2.55 7.12
N GLN A 133 -11.72 -2.36 5.90
CA GLN A 133 -12.28 -2.98 4.71
C GLN A 133 -12.24 -4.52 4.78
N ILE A 134 -11.14 -5.08 5.28
CA ILE A 134 -10.99 -6.53 5.48
C ILE A 134 -12.00 -7.02 6.53
N SER A 135 -12.11 -6.35 7.69
CA SER A 135 -13.09 -6.70 8.73
C SER A 135 -14.53 -6.64 8.21
N ILE A 136 -14.89 -5.63 7.40
CA ILE A 136 -16.21 -5.54 6.77
C ILE A 136 -16.44 -6.73 5.82
N ALA A 137 -15.47 -7.04 4.97
CA ALA A 137 -15.56 -8.16 4.03
C ALA A 137 -15.71 -9.52 4.73
N GLN A 138 -15.14 -9.66 5.94
CA GLN A 138 -15.26 -10.84 6.79
C GLN A 138 -16.54 -10.84 7.66
N GLY A 139 -17.35 -9.79 7.64
CA GLY A 139 -18.57 -9.68 8.44
C GLY A 139 -18.34 -9.20 9.88
N HIS A 140 -17.13 -8.78 10.24
CA HIS A 140 -16.77 -8.23 11.55
C HIS A 140 -17.16 -6.75 11.66
N LEU A 141 -18.42 -6.41 11.36
CA LEU A 141 -18.90 -5.02 11.28
C LEU A 141 -18.73 -4.24 12.59
N ARG A 142 -18.89 -4.90 13.74
CA ARG A 142 -18.72 -4.26 15.04
C ARG A 142 -17.28 -3.83 15.27
N GLU A 143 -16.32 -4.68 14.94
CA GLU A 143 -14.90 -4.40 15.07
C GLU A 143 -14.47 -3.27 14.13
N ALA A 144 -14.93 -3.32 12.87
CA ALA A 144 -14.73 -2.27 11.89
C ALA A 144 -15.24 -0.92 12.40
N TYR A 145 -16.47 -0.88 12.94
CA TYR A 145 -17.05 0.34 13.52
C TYR A 145 -16.25 0.86 14.71
N THR A 146 -15.86 -0.02 15.65
CA THR A 146 -15.06 0.40 16.81
C THR A 146 -13.70 0.95 16.41
N THR A 147 -13.08 0.35 15.39
CA THR A 147 -11.79 0.80 14.85
C THR A 147 -11.92 2.19 14.22
N CYS A 148 -12.89 2.37 13.31
CA CYS A 148 -13.17 3.67 12.69
C CYS A 148 -13.47 4.76 13.73
N SER A 149 -14.34 4.47 14.70
CA SER A 149 -14.74 5.44 15.72
C SER A 149 -13.57 5.85 16.59
N SER A 150 -12.70 4.91 16.96
CA SER A 150 -11.48 5.19 17.72
C SER A 150 -10.50 6.07 16.94
N ILE A 151 -10.31 5.82 15.65
CA ILE A 151 -9.42 6.62 14.80
C ILE A 151 -9.97 8.03 14.60
N LEU A 152 -11.27 8.16 14.32
CA LEU A 152 -11.93 9.46 14.13
C LEU A 152 -11.86 10.29 15.42
N THR A 153 -12.05 9.66 16.58
CA THR A 153 -11.83 10.33 17.87
C THR A 153 -10.39 10.82 18.03
N GLN A 154 -9.38 10.04 17.63
CA GLN A 154 -7.98 10.47 17.66
C GLN A 154 -7.67 11.62 16.68
N LEU A 155 -8.46 11.75 15.61
CA LEU A 155 -8.41 12.87 14.68
C LEU A 155 -9.19 14.12 15.17
N GLY A 156 -9.86 14.02 16.32
CA GLY A 156 -10.63 15.11 16.92
C GLY A 156 -12.12 15.08 16.59
N GLU A 157 -12.60 14.08 15.86
CA GLU A 157 -14.02 13.93 15.50
C GLU A 157 -14.79 13.19 16.58
N THR A 158 -15.93 13.74 17.00
CA THR A 158 -16.84 13.08 17.94
C THR A 158 -17.91 12.29 17.19
N ILE A 159 -17.82 10.96 17.23
CA ILE A 159 -18.90 10.10 16.73
C ILE A 159 -19.94 9.88 17.83
N PRO A 160 -21.21 10.27 17.60
CA PRO A 160 -22.27 9.99 18.55
C PRO A 160 -22.57 8.49 18.61
N GLU A 161 -22.74 7.96 19.83
CA GLU A 161 -23.07 6.54 20.05
C GLU A 161 -24.43 6.12 19.47
N THR A 162 -25.33 7.09 19.29
CA THR A 162 -26.65 6.89 18.68
C THR A 162 -26.94 7.99 17.68
N VAL A 163 -27.57 7.62 16.57
CA VAL A 163 -27.94 8.53 15.49
C VAL A 163 -29.46 8.61 15.44
N THR A 164 -30.01 9.76 15.79
CA THR A 164 -31.46 10.05 15.65
C THR A 164 -31.73 10.71 14.30
N PRO A 165 -32.95 10.58 13.73
CA PRO A 165 -33.30 11.26 12.47
C PRO A 165 -33.07 12.78 12.50
N GLU A 166 -33.28 13.41 13.66
CA GLU A 166 -33.02 14.85 13.86
C GLU A 166 -31.53 15.18 13.81
N MET A 167 -30.67 14.32 14.39
CA MET A 167 -29.21 14.47 14.29
C MET A 167 -28.74 14.29 12.85
N VAL A 168 -29.29 13.32 12.12
CA VAL A 168 -28.97 13.14 10.68
C VAL A 168 -29.28 14.41 9.89
N GLY A 169 -30.42 15.05 10.17
CA GLY A 169 -30.85 16.27 9.49
C GLY A 169 -29.92 17.47 9.68
N SER A 170 -29.14 17.51 10.76
CA SER A 170 -28.15 18.57 11.04
C SER A 170 -26.73 18.17 10.58
N MET A 171 -26.33 16.91 10.80
CA MET A 171 -24.99 16.43 10.47
C MET A 171 -24.74 16.39 8.95
N ILE A 172 -25.73 16.02 8.13
CA ILE A 172 -25.54 15.93 6.67
C ILE A 172 -25.19 17.32 6.07
N PRO A 173 -25.97 18.40 6.30
CA PRO A 173 -25.64 19.72 5.80
C PRO A 173 -24.28 20.24 6.29
N GLU A 174 -23.95 20.07 7.57
CA GLU A 174 -22.68 20.51 8.14
C GLU A 174 -21.49 19.81 7.48
N THR A 175 -21.57 18.49 7.34
CA THR A 175 -20.54 17.68 6.66
C THR A 175 -20.40 18.12 5.21
N LEU A 176 -21.51 18.34 4.51
CA LEU A 176 -21.49 18.80 3.12
C LEU A 176 -20.79 20.17 2.99
N ASN A 177 -21.09 21.10 3.90
CA ASN A 177 -20.46 22.42 3.91
C ASN A 177 -18.95 22.34 4.18
N MET A 178 -18.52 21.53 5.15
CA MET A 178 -17.09 21.27 5.38
C MET A 178 -16.40 20.70 4.13
N TYR A 179 -17.05 19.77 3.43
CA TYR A 179 -16.53 19.20 2.19
C TYR A 179 -16.42 20.24 1.07
N THR A 180 -17.41 21.12 0.90
CA THR A 180 -17.38 22.21 -0.08
C THR A 180 -16.28 23.22 0.24
N GLU A 181 -16.05 23.55 1.51
CA GLU A 181 -14.95 24.44 1.93
C GLU A 181 -13.56 23.88 1.60
N VAL A 182 -13.40 22.55 1.62
CA VAL A 182 -12.11 21.89 1.37
C VAL A 182 -11.88 21.59 -0.12
N TYR A 183 -12.91 21.24 -0.87
CA TYR A 183 -12.79 20.71 -2.24
C TYR A 183 -13.55 21.49 -3.32
N ASP A 184 -14.23 22.60 -2.98
CA ASP A 184 -15.17 23.33 -3.86
C ASP A 184 -16.25 22.38 -4.46
N ASP A 185 -16.96 22.80 -5.51
CA ASP A 185 -17.98 21.99 -6.21
C ASP A 185 -17.41 20.80 -7.04
N ASP A 186 -16.08 20.65 -7.07
CA ASP A 186 -15.36 19.69 -7.92
C ASP A 186 -15.32 18.26 -7.33
N TRP A 187 -15.86 18.06 -6.13
CA TRP A 187 -15.81 16.76 -5.44
C TRP A 187 -16.69 15.67 -6.09
N LEU A 188 -17.77 16.04 -6.79
CA LEU A 188 -18.67 15.10 -7.48
C LEU A 188 -17.97 14.37 -8.65
N GLY A 189 -16.91 14.96 -9.21
CA GLY A 189 -16.11 14.36 -10.29
C GLY A 189 -14.96 13.46 -9.79
N LYS A 190 -14.51 13.65 -8.55
CA LYS A 190 -13.39 12.92 -7.95
C LYS A 190 -13.89 11.73 -7.15
N LYS A 191 -14.38 10.71 -7.87
CA LYS A 191 -14.43 9.35 -7.32
C LYS A 191 -13.01 8.99 -6.85
N MET A 192 -12.89 8.38 -5.68
CA MET A 192 -11.65 8.01 -4.96
C MET A 192 -10.58 7.32 -5.84
N GLU A 193 -9.88 8.07 -6.68
CA GLU A 193 -8.62 7.68 -7.28
C GLU A 193 -7.54 8.50 -6.60
N ASP A 194 -7.26 8.14 -5.34
CA ASP A 194 -6.02 8.58 -4.71
C ASP A 194 -4.87 7.81 -5.37
N SER A 195 -4.41 8.33 -6.51
CA SER A 195 -3.31 7.81 -7.31
C SER A 195 -1.94 8.01 -6.63
N THR A 196 -1.91 8.52 -5.39
CA THR A 196 -0.66 8.79 -4.67
C THR A 196 -0.23 7.75 -3.63
N LEU A 197 -0.97 6.65 -3.45
CA LEU A 197 -0.56 5.50 -2.62
C LEU A 197 0.18 4.39 -3.41
#